data_AF-A0A8J7N863-F1
#
_entry.id   AF-A0A8J7N863-F1
#
_cell.length_a   1.000
_cell.length_b   1.000
_cell.length_c   1.000
_cell.angle_alpha   90.00
_cell.angle_beta   90.00
_cell.angle_gamma   90.00
#
_symmetry.space_group_name_H-M   'P 1'
#
loop_
_entity.id
_entity.type
_entity.pdbx_description
1 polymer ?
#
loop_
_entity_poly.entity_id
_entity_poly.type
_entity_poly.pdbx_seq_one_letter_code
_entity_poly.pdbx_strand_id
1 'polypeptide(L)'
;MAKKGKADMSMENVFVIVIAIILILGLLLLSQGPTRPRTEISQTVAGASPYNQITGSFCSYNDECSDGDGCTADICDSGKCKNPNVDLSGNKIVGMDDVQLINLYLGIREGEKDWDPKLDVDGDKNIGLSDIMLVQNCWGNKC
;
A
#
# COMPACT_ATOMS: atom_id res chain seq x y z
N MET A 1 22.06 23.50 -59.51
CA MET A 1 20.86 24.30 -59.18
C MET A 1 19.86 23.40 -58.45
N ALA A 2 19.78 23.47 -57.11
CA ALA A 2 18.89 22.62 -56.32
C ALA A 2 17.55 23.34 -56.10
N LYS A 3 16.47 22.83 -56.71
CA LYS A 3 15.10 23.27 -56.42
C LYS A 3 14.69 22.71 -55.05
N LYS A 4 14.68 23.56 -54.03
CA LYS A 4 14.11 23.25 -52.72
C LYS A 4 12.59 23.38 -52.85
N GLY A 5 11.90 22.26 -53.06
CA GLY A 5 10.43 22.21 -53.04
C GLY A 5 9.95 22.54 -51.63
N LYS A 6 9.22 23.64 -51.47
CA LYS A 6 8.40 23.87 -50.28
C LYS A 6 7.26 22.85 -50.34
N ALA A 7 7.21 21.95 -49.37
CA ALA A 7 6.03 21.14 -49.14
C ALA A 7 4.99 22.05 -48.49
N ASP A 8 4.06 22.56 -49.30
CA ASP A 8 2.88 23.26 -48.79
C ASP A 8 1.96 22.19 -48.19
N MET A 9 2.04 22.04 -46.87
CA MET A 9 1.18 21.13 -46.13
C MET A 9 -0.23 21.74 -46.07
N SER A 10 -1.21 21.08 -46.67
CA SER A 10 -2.63 21.45 -46.54
C SER A 10 -3.03 21.51 -45.06
N MET A 11 -3.87 22.48 -44.71
CA MET A 11 -4.32 22.73 -43.33
C MET A 11 -4.99 21.50 -42.68
N GLU A 12 -5.59 20.62 -43.49
CA GLU A 12 -6.16 19.34 -43.04
C GLU A 12 -5.08 18.37 -42.51
N ASN A 13 -3.91 18.33 -43.15
CA ASN A 13 -2.80 17.49 -42.71
C ASN A 13 -2.17 18.03 -41.42
N VAL A 14 -2.18 19.35 -41.21
CA VAL A 14 -1.74 19.97 -39.97
C VAL A 14 -2.65 19.56 -38.81
N PHE A 15 -3.96 19.51 -39.03
CA PHE A 15 -4.93 19.13 -38.00
C PHE A 15 -4.75 17.67 -37.54
N VAL A 16 -4.51 16.75 -38.49
CA VAL A 16 -4.26 15.34 -38.19
C VAL A 16 -2.97 15.16 -37.38
N ILE A 17 -1.90 15.89 -37.74
CA ILE A 17 -0.62 15.84 -37.01
C ILE A 17 -0.77 16.40 -35.60
N VAL A 18 -1.52 17.48 -35.42
CA VAL A 18 -1.77 18.08 -34.09
C VAL A 18 -2.56 17.12 -33.19
N ILE A 19 -3.60 16.47 -33.71
CA ILE A 19 -4.38 15.47 -32.96
C ILE A 19 -3.49 14.28 -32.56
N ALA A 20 -2.65 13.78 -33.48
CA ALA A 20 -1.73 12.68 -33.19
C ALA A 20 -0.74 13.05 -32.07
N ILE A 21 -0.19 14.27 -32.07
CA ILE A 21 0.70 14.76 -31.02
C ILE A 21 -0.02 14.84 -29.67
N ILE A 22 -1.27 15.34 -29.63
CA ILE A 22 -2.06 15.44 -28.40
C ILE A 22 -2.34 14.05 -27.82
N LEU A 23 -2.69 13.08 -28.66
CA LEU A 23 -2.95 11.70 -28.22
C LEU A 23 -1.68 11.03 -27.67
N ILE A 24 -0.54 11.22 -28.33
CA ILE A 24 0.76 10.66 -27.88
C ILE A 24 1.19 11.31 -26.56
N LEU A 25 1.06 12.63 -26.42
CA LEU A 25 1.38 13.33 -25.16
C LEU A 25 0.43 12.94 -24.03
N GLY A 26 -0.86 12.76 -24.30
CA GLY A 26 -1.84 12.28 -23.33
C GLY A 26 -1.52 10.89 -22.79
N LEU A 27 -1.08 9.97 -23.65
CA LEU A 27 -0.64 8.62 -23.26
C LEU A 27 0.64 8.64 -22.43
N LEU A 28 1.58 9.55 -22.72
CA LEU A 28 2.83 9.71 -21.96
C LEU A 28 2.60 10.27 -20.53
N LEU A 29 1.58 11.10 -20.34
CA LEU A 29 1.24 11.66 -19.03
C LEU A 29 0.50 10.67 -18.10
N LEU A 30 -0.09 9.61 -18.65
CA LEU A 30 -0.74 8.54 -17.86
C LEU A 30 0.23 7.46 -17.37
N SER A 31 1.48 7.44 -17.88
CA SER A 31 2.49 6.45 -17.49
C SER A 31 3.32 6.87 -16.27
N GLN A 32 3.17 8.10 -15.77
CA GLN A 32 3.84 8.53 -14.55
C GLN A 32 2.88 8.35 -13.37
N GLY A 33 2.85 7.12 -12.84
CA GLY A 33 2.30 6.88 -11.52
C GLY A 33 2.97 7.81 -10.49
N PRO A 34 2.29 8.16 -9.39
CA PRO A 34 2.81 9.10 -8.42
C PRO A 34 4.15 8.59 -7.87
N THR A 35 5.25 9.22 -8.29
CA THR A 35 6.54 9.05 -7.65
C THR A 35 6.43 9.75 -6.30
N ARG A 36 6.17 8.95 -5.25
CA ARG A 36 6.31 9.44 -3.88
C ARG A 36 7.74 9.98 -3.76
N PRO A 37 7.94 11.26 -3.36
CA PRO A 37 9.27 11.70 -3.00
C PRO A 37 9.74 10.83 -1.83
N ARG A 38 10.78 10.03 -2.06
CA ARG A 38 11.54 9.42 -0.97
C ARG A 38 12.25 10.58 -0.28
N THR A 39 11.59 11.15 0.71
CA THR A 39 12.25 12.05 1.66
C THR A 39 13.26 11.19 2.40
N GLU A 40 14.53 11.22 1.96
CA GLU A 40 15.64 10.83 2.81
C GLU A 40 15.74 11.87 3.92
N ILE A 41 14.93 11.68 4.95
CA ILE A 41 15.15 12.35 6.22
C ILE A 41 16.38 11.67 6.80
N SER A 42 17.55 12.28 6.60
CA SER A 42 18.70 12.07 7.48
C SER A 42 18.32 12.65 8.84
N GLN A 43 17.53 11.90 9.60
CA GLN A 43 17.24 12.18 10.98
C GLN A 43 18.19 11.33 11.81
N THR A 44 19.31 11.94 12.14
CA THR A 44 20.00 11.67 13.40
C THR A 44 19.04 12.08 14.53
N VAL A 45 18.04 11.25 14.80
CA VAL A 45 17.28 11.27 16.04
C VAL A 45 17.80 10.13 16.88
N ALA A 46 18.36 10.51 18.01
CA ALA A 46 18.76 9.64 19.08
C ALA A 46 17.59 8.72 19.46
N GLY A 47 17.85 7.41 19.52
CA GLY A 47 16.93 6.46 20.13
C GLY A 47 16.33 5.42 19.20
N ALA A 48 17.13 4.78 18.32
CA ALA A 48 16.87 3.37 18.05
C ALA A 48 17.01 2.64 19.40
N SER A 49 15.89 2.41 20.11
CA SER A 49 15.89 1.61 21.33
C SER A 49 16.20 0.16 20.91
N PRO A 50 17.33 -0.43 21.32
CA PRO A 50 17.69 -1.78 20.91
C PRO A 50 16.98 -2.87 21.74
N TYR A 51 15.95 -2.56 22.53
CA TYR A 51 15.31 -3.53 23.41
C TYR A 51 13.83 -3.18 23.68
N ASN A 52 12.90 -4.00 23.15
CA ASN A 52 11.77 -4.48 23.94
C ASN A 52 11.09 -5.72 23.31
N GLN A 53 11.81 -6.84 23.20
CA GLN A 53 11.21 -8.12 22.80
C GLN A 53 10.48 -8.85 23.94
N ILE A 54 10.31 -8.27 25.14
CA ILE A 54 9.82 -9.03 26.29
C ILE A 54 8.97 -8.12 27.19
N THR A 55 7.66 -8.41 27.24
CA THR A 55 6.62 -7.81 28.09
C THR A 55 6.19 -6.37 27.77
N GLY A 56 5.21 -6.26 26.86
CA GLY A 56 4.32 -5.09 26.75
C GLY A 56 5.03 -3.75 26.68
N SER A 57 5.63 -3.44 25.54
CA SER A 57 5.98 -2.05 25.22
C SER A 57 4.71 -1.20 25.34
N PHE A 58 4.78 -0.20 26.22
CA PHE A 58 3.80 0.86 26.21
C PHE A 58 3.99 1.67 24.94
N CYS A 59 2.89 1.95 24.27
CA CYS A 59 2.87 2.74 23.05
C CYS A 59 1.81 3.84 23.14
N SER A 60 2.00 4.89 22.37
CA SER A 60 0.98 5.91 22.09
C SER A 60 0.56 5.90 20.61
N TYR A 61 1.42 5.37 19.73
CA TYR A 61 1.26 5.36 18.28
C TYR A 61 1.74 4.03 17.69
N ASN A 62 1.23 3.70 16.50
CA ASN A 62 1.52 2.42 15.82
C ASN A 62 3.00 2.26 15.42
N ASP A 63 3.69 3.34 15.04
CA ASP A 63 5.10 3.31 14.62
C ASP A 63 6.07 2.93 15.75
N GLU A 64 5.65 3.07 17.01
CA GLU A 64 6.39 2.62 18.19
C GLU A 64 6.33 1.11 18.40
N CYS A 65 5.41 0.42 17.70
CA CYS A 65 5.18 -1.01 17.83
C CYS A 65 5.92 -1.86 16.80
N SER A 66 6.81 -1.25 16.01
CA SER A 66 7.56 -1.98 14.99
C SER A 66 8.41 -3.09 15.59
N ASP A 67 8.12 -4.33 15.19
CA ASP A 67 8.92 -5.52 15.51
C ASP A 67 9.97 -5.81 14.43
N GLY A 68 9.94 -5.06 13.32
CA GLY A 68 10.81 -5.23 12.16
C GLY A 68 10.39 -6.35 11.21
N ASP A 69 9.24 -7.00 11.44
CA ASP A 69 8.66 -8.00 10.57
C ASP A 69 7.68 -7.34 9.59
N GLY A 70 7.91 -7.52 8.29
CA GLY A 70 7.03 -6.99 7.26
C GLY A 70 5.68 -7.72 7.16
N CYS A 71 5.54 -8.85 7.85
CA CYS A 71 4.36 -9.71 7.81
C CYS A 71 3.49 -9.61 9.04
N THR A 72 3.81 -8.69 9.94
CA THR A 72 2.93 -8.29 11.04
C THR A 72 2.47 -6.85 10.84
N ALA A 73 1.28 -6.52 11.35
CA ALA A 73 0.85 -5.13 11.44
C ALA A 73 1.32 -4.52 12.76
N ASP A 74 1.93 -3.35 12.73
CA ASP A 74 2.35 -2.65 13.94
C ASP A 74 1.17 -1.87 14.54
N ILE A 75 0.52 -2.43 15.57
CA ILE A 75 -0.69 -1.86 16.17
C ILE A 75 -0.45 -1.47 17.62
N CYS A 76 -0.73 -0.21 17.94
CA CYS A 76 -0.84 0.25 19.31
C CYS A 76 -2.30 0.24 19.76
N ASP A 77 -2.67 -0.71 20.62
CA ASP A 77 -4.00 -0.79 21.20
C ASP A 77 -3.94 -0.71 22.73
N SER A 78 -4.71 0.22 23.30
CA SER A 78 -4.85 0.38 24.75
C SER A 78 -3.49 0.53 25.47
N GLY A 79 -2.56 1.22 24.80
CA GLY A 79 -1.21 1.45 25.27
C GLY A 79 -0.32 0.21 25.24
N LYS A 80 -0.63 -0.79 24.42
CA LYS A 80 0.17 -2.01 24.24
C LYS A 80 0.34 -2.33 22.77
N CYS A 81 1.56 -2.75 22.43
CA CYS A 81 1.82 -3.24 21.08
C CYS A 81 1.21 -4.61 20.83
N LYS A 82 0.63 -4.75 19.65
CA LYS A 82 0.22 -6.00 19.01
C LYS A 82 0.86 -6.05 17.63
N ASN A 83 1.34 -7.23 17.27
CA ASN A 83 1.93 -7.52 15.96
C ASN A 83 1.21 -8.72 15.31
N PRO A 84 -0.09 -8.59 14.98
CA PRO A 84 -0.85 -9.67 14.34
C PRO A 84 -0.31 -9.95 12.94
N ASN A 85 -0.31 -11.22 12.55
CA ASN A 85 0.09 -11.65 11.21
C ASN A 85 -0.89 -11.12 10.13
N VAL A 86 -0.36 -10.60 9.04
CA VAL A 86 -1.11 -10.07 7.88
C VAL A 86 -0.88 -10.87 6.59
N ASP A 87 0.02 -11.87 6.59
CA ASP A 87 0.04 -12.91 5.55
C ASP A 87 -1.04 -13.96 5.88
N LEU A 88 -2.28 -13.61 5.54
CA LEU A 88 -3.47 -14.41 5.83
C LEU A 88 -3.58 -15.63 4.90
N SER A 89 -3.06 -15.50 3.68
CA SER A 89 -3.04 -16.55 2.66
C SER A 89 -1.93 -17.58 2.90
N GLY A 90 -0.89 -17.22 3.65
CA GLY A 90 0.28 -18.07 3.92
C GLY A 90 1.20 -18.23 2.71
N ASN A 91 1.10 -17.33 1.73
CA ASN A 91 1.90 -17.38 0.51
C ASN A 91 3.26 -16.68 0.65
N LYS A 92 3.57 -16.17 1.85
CA LYS A 92 4.80 -15.45 2.21
C LYS A 92 4.97 -14.08 1.57
N ILE A 93 3.90 -13.50 1.02
CA ILE A 93 3.90 -12.17 0.44
C ILE A 93 2.57 -11.50 0.77
N VAL A 94 2.61 -10.42 1.54
CA VAL A 94 1.40 -9.64 1.82
C VAL A 94 0.90 -8.98 0.54
N GLY A 95 -0.32 -9.28 0.12
CA GLY A 95 -0.87 -8.80 -1.14
C GLY A 95 -2.37 -9.02 -1.32
N MET A 96 -2.78 -9.19 -2.58
CA MET A 96 -4.19 -9.24 -2.95
C MET A 96 -4.90 -10.49 -2.39
N ASP A 97 -4.19 -11.61 -2.27
CA ASP A 97 -4.76 -12.84 -1.74
C ASP A 97 -5.19 -12.66 -0.27
N ASP A 98 -4.41 -11.93 0.52
CA ASP A 98 -4.72 -11.62 1.93
C ASP A 98 -5.92 -10.67 2.05
N VAL A 99 -5.96 -9.63 1.21
CA VAL A 99 -7.11 -8.70 1.16
C VAL A 99 -8.38 -9.39 0.67
N GLN A 100 -8.27 -10.33 -0.27
CA GLN A 100 -9.43 -11.10 -0.76
C GLN A 100 -10.01 -12.01 0.32
N LEU A 101 -9.18 -12.58 1.19
CA LEU A 101 -9.65 -13.36 2.32
C LEU A 101 -10.52 -12.52 3.26
N ILE A 102 -10.11 -11.30 3.61
CA ILE A 102 -10.95 -10.43 4.44
C ILE A 102 -12.24 -10.04 3.69
N ASN A 103 -12.14 -9.66 2.41
CA ASN A 103 -13.30 -9.28 1.60
C ASN A 103 -14.41 -10.35 1.54
N LEU A 104 -14.03 -11.63 1.55
CA LEU A 104 -14.98 -12.75 1.56
C LEU A 104 -15.78 -12.84 2.87
N TYR A 105 -15.28 -12.27 3.96
CA TYR A 105 -15.82 -12.37 5.31
C TYR A 105 -16.24 -11.00 5.88
N LEU A 106 -16.29 -9.95 5.05
CA LEU A 106 -16.63 -8.60 5.48
C LEU A 106 -17.99 -8.53 6.19
N GLY A 107 -17.98 -7.90 7.37
CA GLY A 107 -19.15 -7.67 8.21
C GLY A 107 -19.45 -8.79 9.19
N ILE A 108 -18.71 -9.91 9.15
CA ILE A 108 -18.85 -11.01 10.10
C ILE A 108 -18.31 -10.59 11.47
N ARG A 109 -19.05 -10.95 12.52
CA ARG A 109 -18.73 -10.58 13.92
C ARG A 109 -18.42 -11.79 14.79
N GLU A 110 -17.71 -11.55 15.89
CA GLU A 110 -17.41 -12.59 16.87
C GLU A 110 -18.68 -13.33 17.32
N GLY A 111 -18.67 -14.65 17.20
CA GLY A 111 -19.79 -15.53 17.56
C GLY A 111 -20.73 -15.89 16.41
N GLU A 112 -20.56 -15.29 15.24
CA GLU A 112 -21.28 -15.70 14.03
C GLU A 112 -20.70 -17.00 13.44
N LYS A 113 -21.50 -17.70 12.64
CA LYS A 113 -21.19 -19.05 12.13
C LYS A 113 -19.84 -19.12 11.41
N ASP A 114 -19.52 -18.09 10.64
CA ASP A 114 -18.37 -18.04 9.75
C ASP A 114 -17.27 -17.12 10.31
N TRP A 115 -17.31 -16.84 11.63
CA TRP A 115 -16.27 -16.08 12.32
C TRP A 115 -14.92 -16.81 12.26
N ASP A 116 -13.90 -16.12 11.76
CA ASP A 116 -12.50 -16.53 11.85
C ASP A 116 -11.69 -15.44 12.54
N PRO A 117 -11.17 -15.67 13.77
CA PRO A 117 -10.39 -14.68 14.50
C PRO A 117 -9.06 -14.32 13.82
N LYS A 118 -8.63 -15.07 12.78
CA LYS A 118 -7.45 -14.68 11.99
C LYS A 118 -7.72 -13.51 11.05
N LEU A 119 -8.99 -13.29 10.69
CA LEU A 119 -9.39 -12.23 9.76
C LEU A 119 -9.73 -10.92 10.49
N ASP A 120 -9.83 -10.96 11.82
CA ASP A 120 -9.93 -9.82 12.74
C ASP A 120 -8.51 -9.42 13.18
N VAL A 121 -7.86 -8.63 12.33
CA VAL A 121 -6.44 -8.24 12.48
C VAL A 121 -6.29 -7.22 13.61
N ASP A 122 -7.18 -6.24 13.75
CA ASP A 122 -7.09 -5.27 14.85
C ASP A 122 -7.64 -5.81 16.20
N GLY A 123 -8.42 -6.87 16.17
CA GLY A 123 -9.01 -7.51 17.34
C GLY A 123 -10.25 -6.78 17.86
N ASP A 124 -10.95 -6.01 17.01
CA ASP A 124 -12.14 -5.25 17.38
C ASP A 124 -13.44 -6.09 17.37
N LYS A 125 -13.33 -7.39 17.08
CA LYS A 125 -14.42 -8.38 17.02
C LYS A 125 -15.33 -8.23 15.80
N ASN A 126 -14.87 -7.54 14.77
CA ASN A 126 -15.59 -7.32 13.53
C ASN A 126 -14.64 -7.37 12.32
N ILE A 127 -14.79 -8.38 11.46
CA ILE A 127 -14.03 -8.47 10.21
C ILE A 127 -14.48 -7.35 9.27
N GLY A 128 -13.65 -6.33 9.08
CA GLY A 128 -14.04 -5.04 8.55
C GLY A 128 -13.03 -4.38 7.62
N LEU A 129 -13.32 -3.13 7.29
CA LEU A 129 -12.42 -2.32 6.45
C LEU A 129 -11.15 -1.90 7.21
N SER A 130 -11.17 -1.88 8.55
CA SER A 130 -9.99 -1.62 9.36
C SER A 130 -8.95 -2.73 9.21
N ASP A 131 -9.38 -3.99 9.20
CA ASP A 131 -8.50 -5.15 8.93
C ASP A 131 -7.88 -5.07 7.53
N ILE A 132 -8.67 -4.71 6.52
CA ILE A 132 -8.16 -4.51 5.16
C ILE A 132 -7.08 -3.43 5.13
N MET A 133 -7.28 -2.34 5.86
CA MET A 133 -6.29 -1.24 5.91
C MET A 133 -4.98 -1.70 6.54
N LEU A 134 -5.04 -2.57 7.55
CA LEU A 134 -3.84 -3.13 8.19
C LEU A 134 -3.05 -4.03 7.24
N VAL A 135 -3.73 -4.90 6.50
CA VAL A 135 -3.07 -5.71 5.45
C VAL A 135 -2.48 -4.82 4.36
N GLN A 136 -3.21 -3.78 3.92
CA GLN A 136 -2.73 -2.85 2.89
C GLN A 136 -1.50 -2.04 3.32
N ASN A 137 -1.34 -1.75 4.62
CA ASN A 137 -0.17 -1.05 5.13
C ASN A 137 1.12 -1.88 5.00
N CYS A 138 1.01 -3.20 4.92
CA CYS A 138 2.15 -4.13 4.79
C CYS A 138 2.33 -4.64 3.34
N TRP A 139 1.64 -4.04 2.37
CA TRP A 139 1.59 -4.53 0.99
C TRP A 139 2.97 -4.70 0.34
N GLY A 140 3.21 -5.89 -0.22
CA GLY A 140 4.43 -6.23 -0.95
C GLY A 140 5.60 -6.69 -0.08
N ASN A 141 5.42 -6.72 1.25
CA ASN A 141 6.42 -7.28 2.16
C ASN A 141 6.52 -8.81 2.00
N LYS A 142 7.69 -9.35 2.35
CA LYS A 142 7.99 -10.79 2.28
C LYS A 142 8.09 -11.40 3.67
N CYS A 143 7.59 -12.62 3.78
CA CYS A 143 7.73 -13.59 4.85
C CYS A 143 8.53 -14.82 4.34
#